data_AF-U4KVH0-F1
#
_entry.id   AF-U4KVH0-F1
#
_cell.length_a   1.000
_cell.length_b   1.000
_cell.length_c   1.000
_cell.angle_alpha   90.00
_cell.angle_beta   90.00
_cell.angle_gamma   90.00
#
_symmetry.space_group_name_H-M   'P 1'
#
loop_
_entity.id
_entity.type
_entity.pdbx_description
1 polymer ?
#
loop_
_entity_poly.entity_id
_entity_poly.type
_entity_poly.pdbx_seq_one_letter_code
_entity_poly.pdbx_strand_id
1 'polypeptide(L)'
;MSVTPATAGPGPQIPDNKFYHGLQRSFSVISSKKPKGDIIVTASAISENRTSIMGSTFESAFEFPSEGYYPFGSGRTTKRPKYVTDQQQLKSERKTKSWIASFKSRFFRDTKFKFGSDKTFEKICFELAHADSEEVGKEACQIFDPVELDLKINTIGRKYTLVVPPPLGAAGQGDEEEQGSGGSCDQFIGSLPESCRNVSEKASPLGLVPKLLPHGIISKEARYVGSCFWIWLCIVDDLTENLVGKAWDDCERDLFLAFARNVDESLFHDKDHDAVRVSLALRNVIHSTNICGAIVDSRKEIEWRQSFLDAVCEVLVAFRKERPLLSSDTIAMDDWMRLRAITISVRPFLILARTDLGLSPAVSALGNPLSPGYEYIIASNDDTKVSCLRKVECMLQLIMGLQNDILGWEKDFKQKNPLSAIQVLIANGSKHSSAMGRVVNAHNELVRRCIQHAQLVCDDPDEILDRLDYDGIEYMATETKGSFIRTSMFGIFRQNSLRSSQRRTDKENIRTYVRLILGFANGMANWMAVSKRYAS
;
A
#
# COMPACT_ATOMS: atom_id res chain seq x y z
N MET A 1 3.86 -0.74 88.98
CA MET A 1 5.03 -1.32 88.28
C MET A 1 4.72 -1.28 86.79
N SER A 2 4.81 -0.15 86.09
CA SER A 2 6.01 0.52 85.57
C SER A 2 6.91 -0.42 84.75
N VAL A 3 6.91 -0.27 83.42
CA VAL A 3 8.05 0.27 82.63
C VAL A 3 7.52 0.66 81.24
N THR A 4 7.79 1.91 80.88
CA THR A 4 7.58 2.62 79.60
C THR A 4 8.67 2.27 78.56
N PRO A 5 8.54 2.69 77.29
CA PRO A 5 9.24 2.16 76.11
C PRO A 5 10.60 2.79 75.83
N ALA A 6 11.31 2.25 74.82
CA ALA A 6 12.48 2.87 74.21
C ALA A 6 12.28 3.12 72.70
N THR A 7 12.91 4.21 72.28
CA THR A 7 12.69 5.10 71.12
C THR A 7 13.74 4.94 70.01
N ALA A 8 13.54 5.75 68.94
CA ALA A 8 14.44 6.16 67.85
C ALA A 8 14.30 5.33 66.56
N GLY A 9 14.14 5.89 65.36
CA GLY A 9 14.29 7.25 64.82
C GLY A 9 14.39 7.13 63.28
N PRO A 10 14.32 8.23 62.50
CA PRO A 10 13.59 8.26 61.23
C PRO A 10 14.45 8.06 59.96
N GLY A 11 13.84 7.44 58.94
CA GLY A 11 14.30 7.47 57.55
C GLY A 11 13.57 8.56 56.73
N PRO A 12 14.18 9.08 55.65
CA PRO A 12 13.95 10.42 55.15
C PRO A 12 12.65 10.60 54.35
N GLN A 13 12.10 11.81 54.51
CA GLN A 13 10.99 12.38 53.78
C GLN A 13 11.32 12.55 52.28
N ILE A 14 10.41 12.11 51.42
CA ILE A 14 10.31 12.55 50.03
C ILE A 14 9.08 13.47 49.97
N PRO A 15 9.17 14.67 49.38
CA PRO A 15 8.14 15.68 49.50
C PRO A 15 6.91 15.41 48.62
N ASP A 16 5.76 15.75 49.19
CA ASP A 16 4.43 15.83 48.61
C ASP A 16 4.27 16.90 47.52
N ASN A 17 3.15 16.73 46.79
CA ASN A 17 2.40 17.66 45.96
C ASN A 17 2.71 17.58 44.45
N LYS A 18 1.75 17.40 43.54
CA LYS A 18 0.37 17.91 43.52
C LYS A 18 -0.61 16.98 42.80
N PHE A 19 -1.82 16.95 43.36
CA PHE A 19 -3.09 16.53 42.77
C PHE A 19 -3.30 17.00 41.32
N TYR A 20 -3.84 16.11 40.49
CA TYR A 20 -4.79 16.47 39.44
C TYR A 20 -6.01 15.55 39.50
N HIS A 21 -7.17 16.17 39.69
CA HIS A 21 -8.49 15.58 39.48
C HIS A 21 -8.69 15.24 38.00
N GLY A 22 -9.34 14.11 37.69
CA GLY A 22 -9.75 13.80 36.32
C GLY A 22 -10.54 12.50 36.18
N LEU A 23 -11.81 12.56 36.58
CA LEU A 23 -12.94 11.66 36.27
C LEU A 23 -12.66 10.23 35.76
N GLN A 24 -12.97 9.25 36.62
CA GLN A 24 -13.52 7.96 36.20
C GLN A 24 -14.83 8.18 35.41
N ARG A 25 -14.95 7.58 34.23
CA ARG A 25 -16.24 7.19 33.66
C ARG A 25 -16.19 5.72 33.26
N SER A 26 -16.80 4.90 34.11
CA SER A 26 -17.31 3.57 33.78
C SER A 26 -18.54 3.70 32.88
N PHE A 27 -18.60 2.92 31.79
CA PHE A 27 -19.85 2.64 31.10
C PHE A 27 -20.04 1.14 30.93
N SER A 28 -21.09 0.64 31.58
CA SER A 28 -21.75 -0.63 31.26
C SER A 28 -22.61 -0.46 30.00
N VAL A 29 -22.52 -1.37 29.03
CA VAL A 29 -23.45 -1.42 27.91
C VAL A 29 -24.42 -2.58 28.12
N ILE A 30 -25.68 -2.23 28.35
CA ILE A 30 -26.84 -3.10 28.18
C ILE A 30 -27.21 -3.08 26.69
N SER A 31 -27.37 -4.28 26.13
CA SER A 31 -27.87 -4.52 24.77
C SER A 31 -29.27 -3.96 24.55
N SER A 32 -29.46 -3.12 23.53
CA SER A 32 -30.54 -3.30 22.53
C SER A 32 -30.47 -2.27 21.38
N LYS A 33 -30.71 -2.77 20.16
CA LYS A 33 -31.17 -2.09 18.93
C LYS A 33 -30.27 -1.02 18.27
N LYS A 34 -29.78 -1.39 17.06
CA LYS A 34 -29.22 -0.61 15.92
C LYS A 34 -28.95 0.89 16.15
N PRO A 35 -27.69 1.39 16.04
CA PRO A 35 -27.43 2.82 15.89
C PRO A 35 -27.35 3.21 14.40
N LYS A 36 -28.10 4.24 14.02
CA LYS A 36 -27.73 5.14 12.91
C LYS A 36 -26.64 6.07 13.46
N GLY A 37 -25.45 6.03 12.89
CA GLY A 37 -24.36 6.93 13.28
C GLY A 37 -24.43 8.21 12.47
N ASP A 38 -24.87 9.31 13.08
CA ASP A 38 -24.62 10.66 12.56
C ASP A 38 -23.20 11.07 12.99
N ILE A 39 -22.26 11.19 12.04
CA ILE A 39 -21.00 11.90 12.27
C ILE A 39 -21.19 13.34 11.80
N ILE A 40 -21.53 14.23 12.73
CA ILE A 40 -21.55 15.68 12.49
C ILE A 40 -20.16 16.22 12.83
N VAL A 41 -19.36 16.54 11.82
CA VAL A 41 -18.11 17.30 11.99
C VAL A 41 -18.43 18.79 11.96
N THR A 42 -18.45 19.42 13.14
CA THR A 42 -18.36 20.89 13.28
C THR A 42 -17.02 21.23 13.92
N ALA A 43 -16.07 21.71 13.12
CA ALA A 43 -14.84 22.31 13.63
C ALA A 43 -15.14 23.76 14.04
N SER A 44 -15.15 24.05 15.35
CA SER A 44 -15.02 25.41 15.85
C SER A 44 -13.57 25.65 16.22
N ALA A 45 -12.88 26.51 15.48
CA ALA A 45 -11.59 27.06 15.89
C ALA A 45 -11.82 28.03 17.06
N ILE A 46 -11.15 27.80 18.18
CA ILE A 46 -10.96 28.81 19.22
C ILE A 46 -9.48 29.21 19.19
N SER A 47 -9.25 30.48 18.87
CA SER A 47 -7.97 31.17 18.99
C SER A 47 -7.71 31.61 20.42
N GLU A 48 -6.44 31.98 20.69
CA GLU A 48 -5.84 32.59 21.89
C GLU A 48 -4.96 31.61 22.70
N ASN A 49 -3.76 31.94 23.19
CA ASN A 49 -3.03 33.19 23.20
C ASN A 49 -1.51 32.90 23.38
N ARG A 50 -0.68 33.85 22.90
CA ARG A 50 0.77 33.89 23.15
C ARG A 50 1.09 34.05 24.64
N THR A 51 2.18 33.43 25.09
CA THR A 51 3.10 34.03 26.07
C THR A 51 4.50 33.45 25.89
N SER A 52 5.48 34.22 26.35
CA SER A 52 6.86 34.27 25.90
C SER A 52 7.82 33.89 27.04
N ILE A 53 9.04 33.51 26.65
CA ILE A 53 10.34 33.77 27.31
C ILE A 53 10.97 32.75 28.29
N MET A 54 12.30 32.62 28.08
CA MET A 54 13.43 31.96 28.79
C MET A 54 13.64 30.47 28.50
N GLY A 55 14.78 29.97 28.02
CA GLY A 55 16.14 30.49 28.01
C GLY A 55 16.98 29.82 29.09
N SER A 56 17.71 28.74 28.74
CA SER A 56 18.95 28.34 29.42
C SER A 56 19.67 27.23 28.64
N THR A 57 20.87 27.57 28.22
CA THR A 57 22.02 26.73 27.84
C THR A 57 22.35 25.67 28.90
N PHE A 58 22.80 24.48 28.47
CA PHE A 58 23.69 23.65 29.27
C PHE A 58 24.71 22.91 28.37
N GLU A 59 25.98 23.28 28.55
CA GLU A 59 27.18 22.55 28.15
C GLU A 59 27.50 21.45 29.18
N SER A 60 28.01 20.31 28.72
CA SER A 60 29.12 19.54 29.33
C SER A 60 29.29 18.25 28.51
N ALA A 61 30.34 18.08 27.69
CA ALA A 61 31.71 17.73 28.09
C ALA A 61 31.79 16.33 28.75
N PHE A 62 32.33 15.35 28.03
CA PHE A 62 33.17 14.29 28.60
C PHE A 62 34.15 13.77 27.53
N GLU A 63 35.44 14.01 27.79
CA GLU A 63 36.59 13.48 27.07
C GLU A 63 36.97 12.07 27.54
N PHE A 64 37.75 11.41 26.67
CA PHE A 64 38.33 10.07 26.72
C PHE A 64 39.22 9.76 27.94
N PRO A 65 39.68 8.50 28.08
CA PRO A 65 41.06 8.29 27.64
C PRO A 65 41.31 7.01 26.82
N SER A 66 42.37 7.13 26.03
CA SER A 66 43.00 6.18 25.14
C SER A 66 44.09 5.33 25.81
N GLU A 67 44.52 4.30 25.06
CA GLU A 67 45.84 3.65 25.01
C GLU A 67 46.06 2.28 25.69
N GLY A 68 46.69 1.39 24.89
CA GLY A 68 47.25 0.10 25.30
C GLY A 68 47.77 -0.73 24.12
N TYR A 69 48.96 -0.38 23.59
CA TYR A 69 49.85 -1.15 22.69
C TYR A 69 50.27 -2.53 23.29
N TYR A 70 50.63 -3.61 22.58
CA TYR A 70 51.89 -3.91 21.82
C TYR A 70 51.92 -5.41 21.30
N PRO A 71 52.97 -5.98 20.62
CA PRO A 71 52.89 -6.52 19.24
C PRO A 71 53.48 -7.94 18.99
N PHE A 72 53.83 -8.24 17.70
CA PHE A 72 54.55 -9.38 17.06
C PHE A 72 53.69 -10.61 16.63
N GLY A 73 53.86 -11.24 15.47
CA GLY A 73 54.77 -11.08 14.33
C GLY A 73 54.86 -12.39 13.50
N SER A 74 55.21 -12.27 12.20
CA SER A 74 55.51 -13.31 11.19
C SER A 74 54.32 -14.13 10.63
N GLY A 75 54.15 -14.41 9.35
CA GLY A 75 54.98 -14.27 8.16
C GLY A 75 54.75 -15.50 7.27
N ARG A 76 54.13 -15.36 6.09
CA ARG A 76 54.31 -16.27 4.94
C ARG A 76 53.72 -15.69 3.66
N THR A 77 54.62 -15.46 2.71
CA THR A 77 54.37 -15.18 1.30
C THR A 77 53.81 -16.42 0.61
N THR A 78 52.86 -16.25 -0.32
CA THR A 78 52.91 -16.80 -1.69
C THR A 78 51.66 -16.46 -2.51
N LYS A 79 51.92 -16.06 -3.77
CA LYS A 79 51.06 -16.11 -4.96
C LYS A 79 49.92 -15.07 -5.09
N ARG A 80 50.21 -14.02 -5.87
CA ARG A 80 49.24 -13.16 -6.56
C ARG A 80 48.26 -13.99 -7.41
N PRO A 81 46.94 -13.75 -7.35
CA PRO A 81 46.04 -14.09 -8.44
C PRO A 81 46.16 -13.02 -9.54
N LYS A 82 46.32 -13.48 -10.78
CA LYS A 82 46.24 -12.67 -11.99
C LYS A 82 44.81 -12.14 -12.16
N TYR A 83 44.73 -10.87 -12.56
CA TYR A 83 43.61 -10.18 -13.19
C TYR A 83 42.50 -11.09 -13.75
N VAL A 84 41.35 -11.09 -13.09
CA VAL A 84 40.04 -11.42 -13.67
C VAL A 84 39.04 -10.43 -13.08
N THR A 85 39.10 -9.16 -13.47
CA THR A 85 38.14 -8.15 -12.98
C THR A 85 37.37 -7.46 -14.09
N ASP A 86 37.86 -7.37 -15.32
CA ASP A 86 37.13 -6.57 -16.33
C ASP A 86 36.00 -7.36 -17.01
N GLN A 87 36.14 -8.69 -17.18
CA GLN A 87 35.12 -9.49 -17.89
C GLN A 87 33.90 -9.86 -17.03
N GLN A 88 34.02 -9.92 -15.71
CA GLN A 88 32.88 -10.18 -14.83
C GLN A 88 32.06 -8.89 -14.60
N GLN A 89 32.74 -7.74 -14.50
CA GLN A 89 32.12 -6.42 -14.40
C GLN A 89 31.42 -6.01 -15.73
N LEU A 90 32.04 -6.28 -16.88
CA LEU A 90 31.39 -6.11 -18.19
C LEU A 90 30.19 -7.06 -18.40
N LYS A 91 30.19 -8.24 -17.77
CA LYS A 91 29.06 -9.19 -17.83
C LYS A 91 27.91 -8.80 -16.89
N SER A 92 28.19 -8.23 -15.71
CA SER A 92 27.13 -7.69 -14.83
C SER A 92 26.53 -6.42 -15.43
N GLU A 93 27.35 -5.51 -15.95
CA GLU A 93 26.87 -4.31 -16.65
C GLU A 93 26.03 -4.63 -17.87
N ARG A 94 26.44 -5.60 -18.71
CA ARG A 94 25.63 -6.03 -19.86
C ARG A 94 24.31 -6.66 -19.44
N LYS A 95 24.25 -7.37 -18.31
CA LYS A 95 23.00 -7.97 -17.81
C LYS A 95 22.07 -6.92 -17.20
N THR A 96 22.58 -5.95 -16.44
CA THR A 96 21.78 -4.86 -15.88
C THR A 96 21.30 -3.91 -16.98
N LYS A 97 22.18 -3.52 -17.92
CA LYS A 97 21.80 -2.72 -19.09
C LYS A 97 20.84 -3.48 -20.01
N SER A 98 21.00 -4.80 -20.19
CA SER A 98 20.05 -5.65 -20.94
C SER A 98 18.72 -5.85 -20.22
N TRP A 99 18.70 -5.89 -18.89
CA TRP A 99 17.45 -5.97 -18.12
C TRP A 99 16.72 -4.64 -18.14
N ILE A 100 17.41 -3.50 -17.91
CA ILE A 100 16.84 -2.16 -18.06
C ILE A 100 16.37 -1.94 -19.51
N ALA A 101 17.16 -2.34 -20.51
CA ALA A 101 16.76 -2.23 -21.91
C ALA A 101 15.63 -3.20 -22.29
N SER A 102 15.58 -4.41 -21.72
CA SER A 102 14.49 -5.38 -21.94
C SER A 102 13.22 -5.00 -21.18
N PHE A 103 13.34 -4.34 -20.03
CA PHE A 103 12.23 -3.79 -19.26
C PHE A 103 11.67 -2.58 -19.98
N LYS A 104 12.54 -1.66 -20.41
CA LYS A 104 12.22 -0.54 -21.31
C LYS A 104 11.54 -1.06 -22.59
N SER A 105 12.15 -1.99 -23.35
CA SER A 105 11.59 -2.45 -24.63
C SER A 105 10.31 -3.28 -24.50
N ARG A 106 10.09 -3.98 -23.38
CA ARG A 106 8.82 -4.68 -23.10
C ARG A 106 7.70 -3.72 -22.74
N PHE A 107 7.99 -2.60 -22.08
CA PHE A 107 6.98 -1.59 -21.69
C PHE A 107 6.77 -0.47 -22.73
N PHE A 108 7.70 -0.24 -23.66
CA PHE A 108 7.63 0.82 -24.68
C PHE A 108 6.90 0.45 -25.98
N ARG A 109 6.06 -0.60 -26.00
CA ARG A 109 5.11 -0.75 -27.12
C ARG A 109 3.97 0.23 -26.91
N ASP A 110 4.09 1.42 -27.49
CA ASP A 110 2.99 2.34 -27.72
C ASP A 110 1.98 1.69 -28.69
N THR A 111 1.14 0.81 -28.17
CA THR A 111 -0.11 0.43 -28.84
C THR A 111 -1.10 1.56 -28.63
N LYS A 112 -1.04 2.59 -29.50
CA LYS A 112 -2.13 3.55 -29.67
C LYS A 112 -3.34 2.83 -30.26
N PHE A 113 -4.08 2.13 -29.42
CA PHE A 113 -5.43 1.69 -29.77
C PHE A 113 -6.38 2.82 -29.43
N LYS A 114 -7.02 3.40 -30.45
CA LYS A 114 -8.08 4.39 -30.25
C LYS A 114 -9.32 3.66 -29.77
N PHE A 115 -9.58 3.64 -28.47
CA PHE A 115 -10.93 3.45 -27.98
C PHE A 115 -11.80 4.62 -28.47
N GLY A 116 -13.02 4.33 -28.93
CA GLY A 116 -13.92 5.33 -29.49
C GLY A 116 -14.17 6.48 -28.50
N SER A 117 -14.21 7.70 -29.01
CA SER A 117 -14.33 8.98 -28.27
C SER A 117 -15.60 9.16 -27.42
N ASP A 118 -16.49 8.17 -27.39
CA ASP A 118 -17.87 8.31 -26.88
C ASP A 118 -18.12 7.49 -25.59
N LYS A 119 -17.08 6.89 -24.99
CA LYS A 119 -17.26 6.16 -23.73
C LYS A 119 -17.56 7.12 -22.58
N THR A 120 -18.63 6.85 -21.84
CA THR A 120 -18.93 7.56 -20.59
C THR A 120 -17.89 7.19 -19.52
N PHE A 121 -17.64 8.09 -18.56
CA PHE A 121 -16.74 7.85 -17.43
C PHE A 121 -17.09 6.57 -16.66
N GLU A 122 -18.38 6.34 -16.46
CA GLU A 122 -18.92 5.16 -15.79
C GLU A 122 -18.53 3.88 -16.54
N LYS A 123 -18.69 3.88 -17.87
CA LYS A 123 -18.33 2.75 -18.73
C LYS A 123 -16.83 2.46 -18.67
N ILE A 124 -15.98 3.49 -18.70
CA ILE A 124 -14.53 3.35 -18.54
C ILE A 124 -14.21 2.64 -17.22
N CYS A 125 -14.81 3.08 -16.12
CA CYS A 125 -14.57 2.47 -14.80
C CYS A 125 -14.98 0.99 -14.76
N PHE A 126 -16.15 0.64 -15.31
CA PHE A 126 -16.66 -0.74 -15.27
C PHE A 126 -15.88 -1.68 -16.19
N GLU A 127 -15.50 -1.22 -17.39
CA GLU A 127 -14.69 -2.01 -18.32
C GLU A 127 -13.28 -2.26 -17.76
N LEU A 128 -12.66 -1.27 -17.10
CA LEU A 128 -11.34 -1.47 -16.46
C LEU A 128 -11.37 -2.56 -15.38
N ALA A 129 -12.49 -2.70 -14.68
CA ALA A 129 -12.65 -3.71 -13.65
C ALA A 129 -13.16 -5.07 -14.18
N HIS A 130 -13.49 -5.15 -15.47
CA HIS A 130 -14.27 -6.23 -16.06
C HIS A 130 -15.55 -6.54 -15.27
N ALA A 131 -16.21 -5.46 -14.86
CA ALA A 131 -17.42 -5.47 -14.06
C ALA A 131 -18.65 -5.07 -14.89
N ASP A 132 -18.56 -5.07 -16.23
CA ASP A 132 -19.55 -4.57 -17.18
C ASP A 132 -20.66 -5.58 -17.54
N SER A 133 -20.49 -6.87 -17.20
CA SER A 133 -21.51 -7.90 -17.41
C SER A 133 -22.72 -7.72 -16.47
N GLU A 134 -23.92 -8.05 -16.97
CA GLU A 134 -25.15 -8.18 -16.17
C GLU A 134 -25.09 -9.45 -15.29
N GLU A 135 -24.07 -9.55 -14.43
CA GLU A 135 -24.00 -10.54 -13.37
C GLU A 135 -24.10 -9.73 -12.06
N VAL A 136 -25.08 -9.88 -11.17
CA VAL A 136 -25.68 -11.11 -10.66
C VAL A 136 -27.10 -10.80 -10.15
N GLY A 137 -28.11 -11.46 -10.71
CA GLY A 137 -29.50 -11.50 -10.20
C GLY A 137 -29.69 -12.45 -9.00
N LYS A 138 -28.77 -12.44 -8.03
CA LYS A 138 -28.96 -13.14 -6.75
C LYS A 138 -29.20 -12.07 -5.68
N GLU A 139 -30.31 -12.21 -4.95
CA GLU A 139 -30.57 -11.42 -3.75
C GLU A 139 -29.30 -11.40 -2.88
N ALA A 140 -28.84 -10.20 -2.51
CA ALA A 140 -27.62 -10.03 -1.74
C ALA A 140 -27.72 -10.83 -0.42
N CYS A 141 -26.84 -11.81 -0.25
CA CYS A 141 -26.67 -12.51 1.02
C CYS A 141 -26.00 -11.58 2.03
N GLN A 142 -26.44 -11.67 3.30
CA GLN A 142 -26.25 -10.72 4.41
C GLN A 142 -24.83 -10.62 5.01
N ILE A 143 -23.79 -11.18 4.37
CA ILE A 143 -22.45 -11.26 5.01
C ILE A 143 -21.74 -9.90 4.97
N PHE A 144 -21.96 -9.13 3.91
CA PHE A 144 -21.27 -7.87 3.66
C PHE A 144 -22.28 -6.73 3.52
N ASP A 145 -22.69 -6.17 4.67
CA ASP A 145 -23.54 -4.98 4.68
C ASP A 145 -22.68 -3.72 4.44
N PRO A 146 -22.89 -2.97 3.35
CA PRO A 146 -22.16 -1.73 3.12
C PRO A 146 -22.53 -0.68 4.16
N VAL A 147 -21.61 0.26 4.38
CA VAL A 147 -21.81 1.42 5.25
C VAL A 147 -21.99 2.66 4.39
N GLU A 148 -22.87 3.56 4.81
CA GLU A 148 -23.08 4.85 4.18
C GLU A 148 -22.36 5.96 4.97
N LEU A 149 -21.58 6.77 4.27
CA LEU A 149 -20.93 7.96 4.80
C LEU A 149 -21.57 9.19 4.18
N ASP A 150 -22.10 10.08 5.02
CA ASP A 150 -22.65 11.35 4.57
C ASP A 150 -21.53 12.37 4.36
N LEU A 151 -21.38 12.83 3.11
CA LEU A 151 -20.38 13.80 2.70
C LEU A 151 -21.04 15.14 2.40
N LYS A 152 -20.55 16.20 3.04
CA LYS A 152 -20.91 17.58 2.69
C LYS A 152 -19.76 18.20 1.91
N ILE A 153 -20.01 18.54 0.64
CA ILE A 153 -19.04 19.24 -0.20
C ILE A 153 -19.34 20.73 -0.15
N ASN A 154 -18.53 21.49 0.58
CA ASN A 154 -18.79 22.91 0.87
C ASN A 154 -18.77 23.76 -0.40
N THR A 155 -17.80 23.51 -1.29
CA THR A 155 -17.64 24.24 -2.56
C THR A 155 -18.85 24.11 -3.47
N ILE A 156 -19.56 22.97 -3.43
CA ILE A 156 -20.78 22.73 -4.23
C ILE A 156 -22.05 23.11 -3.44
N GLY A 157 -21.97 23.17 -2.11
CA GLY A 157 -23.12 23.40 -1.22
C GLY A 157 -24.10 22.22 -1.18
N ARG A 158 -23.66 21.00 -1.53
CA ARG A 158 -24.51 19.81 -1.65
C ARG A 158 -23.99 18.65 -0.79
N LYS A 159 -24.93 17.84 -0.29
CA LYS A 159 -24.64 16.57 0.37
C LYS A 159 -24.66 15.40 -0.63
N TYR A 160 -23.76 14.46 -0.44
CA TYR A 160 -23.63 13.22 -1.18
C TYR A 160 -23.51 12.06 -0.18
N THR A 161 -23.95 10.87 -0.58
CA THR A 161 -23.79 9.66 0.22
C THR A 161 -22.74 8.78 -0.46
N LEU A 162 -21.68 8.47 0.26
CA LEU A 162 -20.62 7.58 -0.19
C LEU A 162 -20.85 6.19 0.42
N VAL A 163 -21.04 5.19 -0.42
CA VAL A 163 -21.21 3.80 0.01
C VAL A 163 -19.83 3.17 0.12
N VAL A 164 -19.45 2.63 1.27
CA VAL A 164 -18.17 1.94 1.49
C VAL A 164 -18.40 0.48 1.88
N PRO A 165 -17.47 -0.44 1.58
CA PRO A 165 -17.56 -1.83 2.05
C PRO A 165 -17.64 -1.91 3.59
N PRO A 166 -18.08 -3.06 4.16
CA PRO A 166 -18.10 -3.24 5.60
C PRO A 166 -16.68 -3.12 6.21
N PRO A 167 -16.58 -2.63 7.46
CA PRO A 167 -15.31 -2.66 8.19
C PRO A 167 -14.92 -4.10 8.53
N LEU A 168 -13.61 -4.34 8.68
CA LEU A 168 -13.09 -5.61 9.16
C LEU A 168 -13.26 -5.74 10.69
N GLY A 169 -14.51 -5.84 11.15
CA GLY A 169 -14.85 -5.96 12.58
C GLY A 169 -14.20 -4.88 13.47
N ALA A 170 -13.90 -5.23 14.73
CA ALA A 170 -13.21 -4.34 15.66
C ALA A 170 -11.73 -4.10 15.29
N ALA A 171 -11.10 -5.05 14.59
CA ALA A 171 -9.68 -5.01 14.23
C ALA A 171 -9.33 -3.92 13.19
N GLY A 172 -10.32 -3.40 12.46
CA GLY A 172 -10.14 -2.30 11.50
C GLY A 172 -10.37 -0.89 12.08
N GLN A 173 -10.68 -0.78 13.38
CA GLN A 173 -10.89 0.53 14.01
C GLN A 173 -9.59 1.25 14.37
N GLY A 174 -8.51 0.53 14.69
CA GLY A 174 -7.12 0.98 14.59
C GLY A 174 -6.79 2.31 15.24
N ASP A 175 -6.46 2.28 16.54
CA ASP A 175 -5.82 3.35 17.30
C ASP A 175 -4.29 3.11 17.36
N GLU A 176 -3.48 4.12 17.72
CA GLU A 176 -1.99 4.01 17.80
C GLU A 176 -1.53 2.82 18.68
N GLU A 177 -2.32 2.43 19.68
CA GLU A 177 -2.06 1.29 20.56
C GLU A 177 -2.11 -0.08 19.86
N GLU A 178 -2.83 -0.21 18.73
CA GLU A 178 -3.00 -1.48 18.01
C GLU A 178 -1.78 -1.86 17.15
N GLN A 179 -0.77 -1.00 17.00
CA GLN A 179 0.47 -1.44 16.34
C GLN A 179 1.21 -2.53 17.13
N GLY A 180 0.99 -2.64 18.44
CA GLY A 180 1.81 -3.47 19.32
C GLY A 180 3.28 -3.01 19.34
N SER A 181 4.07 -3.52 20.28
CA SER A 181 5.47 -3.12 20.51
C SER A 181 6.47 -3.46 19.37
N GLY A 182 6.00 -3.83 18.18
CA GLY A 182 6.83 -4.29 17.06
C GLY A 182 6.51 -3.71 15.69
N GLY A 183 5.63 -2.71 15.59
CA GLY A 183 5.26 -2.03 14.33
C GLY A 183 5.90 -0.65 14.11
N SER A 184 6.71 -0.18 15.07
CA SER A 184 7.32 1.15 14.99
C SER A 184 8.17 1.31 13.72
N CYS A 185 7.86 2.35 12.95
CA CYS A 185 8.64 2.76 11.78
C CYS A 185 9.81 3.68 12.15
N ASP A 186 10.13 3.85 13.45
CA ASP A 186 11.17 4.76 13.92
C ASP A 186 12.55 4.41 13.36
N GLN A 187 12.85 3.12 13.19
CA GLN A 187 14.10 2.70 12.56
C GLN A 187 14.19 3.17 11.11
N PHE A 188 13.09 3.05 10.36
CA PHE A 188 13.02 3.52 8.99
C PHE A 188 13.10 5.05 8.95
N ILE A 189 12.28 5.76 9.73
CA ILE A 189 12.26 7.23 9.83
C ILE A 189 13.65 7.77 10.23
N GLY A 190 14.30 7.14 11.20
CA GLY A 190 15.64 7.52 11.66
C GLY A 190 16.73 7.34 10.59
N SER A 191 16.47 6.53 9.55
CA SER A 191 17.38 6.35 8.41
C SER A 191 17.14 7.35 7.27
N LEU A 192 16.06 8.13 7.32
CA LEU A 192 15.69 9.06 6.24
C LEU A 192 16.52 10.35 6.29
N PRO A 193 16.73 11.02 5.15
CA PRO A 193 17.28 12.37 5.11
C PRO A 193 16.46 13.35 5.96
N GLU A 194 17.12 14.34 6.54
CA GLU A 194 16.47 15.32 7.43
C GLU A 194 15.35 16.11 6.73
N SER A 195 15.54 16.41 5.43
CA SER A 195 14.56 17.03 4.55
C SER A 195 13.23 16.27 4.48
N CYS A 196 13.24 14.96 4.71
CA CYS A 196 12.07 14.09 4.56
C CYS A 196 11.23 13.96 5.85
N ARG A 197 11.73 14.44 6.99
CA ARG A 197 11.08 14.25 8.31
C ARG A 197 9.67 14.82 8.36
N ASN A 198 9.48 16.04 7.86
CA ASN A 198 8.18 16.71 7.83
C ASN A 198 7.12 15.91 7.06
N VAL A 199 7.51 15.28 5.95
CA VAL A 199 6.58 14.46 5.15
C VAL A 199 6.27 13.16 5.88
N SER A 200 7.27 12.53 6.51
CA SER A 200 7.06 11.29 7.29
C SER A 200 6.11 11.48 8.47
N GLU A 201 6.17 12.62 9.16
CA GLU A 201 5.25 12.97 10.24
C GLU A 201 3.81 13.20 9.72
N LYS A 202 3.68 13.89 8.57
CA LYS A 202 2.38 14.14 7.93
C LYS A 202 1.76 12.90 7.29
N ALA A 203 2.57 11.93 6.86
CA ALA A 203 2.11 10.70 6.23
C ALA A 203 1.17 9.91 7.17
N SER A 204 1.32 10.07 8.49
CA SER A 204 0.49 9.39 9.50
C SER A 204 0.33 7.88 9.21
N PRO A 205 1.44 7.13 9.05
CA PRO A 205 1.38 5.69 8.77
C PRO A 205 0.58 4.93 9.83
N LEU A 206 0.63 5.38 11.09
CA LEU A 206 -0.12 4.84 12.22
C LEU A 206 -1.64 5.04 12.08
N GLY A 207 -2.10 6.01 11.29
CA GLY A 207 -3.51 6.23 11.04
C GLY A 207 -4.09 5.34 9.95
N LEU A 208 -3.35 5.11 8.86
CA LEU A 208 -3.84 4.37 7.69
C LEU A 208 -3.50 2.88 7.74
N VAL A 209 -2.22 2.54 7.97
CA VAL A 209 -1.74 1.17 7.78
C VAL A 209 -2.42 0.17 8.72
N PRO A 210 -2.70 0.47 10.00
CA PRO A 210 -3.48 -0.44 10.84
C PRO A 210 -4.89 -0.72 10.32
N LYS A 211 -5.48 0.18 9.53
CA LYS A 211 -6.80 -0.03 8.91
C LYS A 211 -6.73 -0.89 7.64
N LEU A 212 -5.58 -0.89 6.96
CA LEU A 212 -5.32 -1.76 5.81
C LEU A 212 -4.80 -3.14 6.26
N LEU A 213 -3.80 -3.15 7.15
CA LEU A 213 -3.14 -4.35 7.65
C LEU A 213 -3.33 -4.40 9.18
N PRO A 214 -4.45 -4.97 9.67
CA PRO A 214 -4.86 -4.86 11.05
C PRO A 214 -4.15 -5.85 11.98
N HIS A 215 -4.01 -5.43 13.24
CA HIS A 215 -3.42 -6.24 14.30
C HIS A 215 -4.24 -7.50 14.58
N GLY A 216 -3.55 -8.58 14.96
CA GLY A 216 -4.18 -9.87 15.25
C GLY A 216 -4.60 -10.66 14.00
N ILE A 217 -4.57 -10.04 12.81
CA ILE A 217 -4.80 -10.70 11.52
C ILE A 217 -3.51 -10.72 10.69
N ILE A 218 -2.82 -9.57 10.62
CA ILE A 218 -1.56 -9.41 9.89
C ILE A 218 -0.38 -9.26 10.86
N SER A 219 0.73 -9.91 10.54
CA SER A 219 1.96 -9.89 11.31
C SER A 219 2.52 -8.49 11.49
N LYS A 220 3.35 -8.30 12.53
CA LYS A 220 4.06 -7.03 12.73
C LYS A 220 5.03 -6.74 11.60
N GLU A 221 5.63 -7.77 10.99
CA GLU A 221 6.59 -7.67 9.90
C GLU A 221 5.94 -7.14 8.61
N ALA A 222 4.79 -7.71 8.21
CA ALA A 222 4.04 -7.19 7.06
C ALA A 222 3.54 -5.75 7.29
N ARG A 223 3.07 -5.44 8.51
CA ARG A 223 2.65 -4.08 8.90
C ARG A 223 3.81 -3.08 8.89
N TYR A 224 5.00 -3.50 9.32
CA TYR A 224 6.21 -2.69 9.25
C TYR A 224 6.58 -2.36 7.81
N VAL A 225 6.64 -3.36 6.92
CA VAL A 225 6.91 -3.12 5.48
C VAL A 225 5.84 -2.21 4.85
N GLY A 226 4.56 -2.44 5.15
CA GLY A 226 3.46 -1.59 4.68
C GLY A 226 3.57 -0.14 5.16
N SER A 227 3.98 0.08 6.41
CA SER A 227 4.22 1.41 6.98
C SER A 227 5.38 2.12 6.30
N CYS A 228 6.51 1.43 6.12
CA CYS A 228 7.68 1.98 5.42
C CYS A 228 7.36 2.31 3.96
N PHE A 229 6.59 1.46 3.28
CA PHE A 229 6.13 1.72 1.92
C PHE A 229 5.22 2.95 1.84
N TRP A 230 4.26 3.09 2.75
CA TRP A 230 3.38 4.27 2.78
C TRP A 230 4.15 5.57 2.97
N ILE A 231 5.11 5.59 3.91
CA ILE A 231 5.99 6.75 4.15
C ILE A 231 6.83 7.04 2.90
N TRP A 232 7.46 6.01 2.33
CA TRP A 232 8.23 6.13 1.08
C TRP A 232 7.37 6.73 -0.04
N LEU A 233 6.15 6.24 -0.23
CA LEU A 233 5.24 6.70 -1.27
C LEU A 233 4.95 8.20 -1.10
N CYS A 234 4.60 8.63 0.11
CA CYS A 234 4.32 10.05 0.38
C CYS A 234 5.55 10.94 0.13
N ILE A 235 6.75 10.47 0.51
CA ILE A 235 8.00 11.23 0.32
C ILE A 235 8.36 11.31 -1.16
N VAL A 236 8.32 10.19 -1.89
CA VAL A 236 8.70 10.17 -3.31
C VAL A 236 7.70 10.97 -4.15
N ASP A 237 6.41 10.89 -3.85
CA ASP A 237 5.38 11.71 -4.48
C ASP A 237 5.68 13.21 -4.32
N ASP A 238 5.86 13.68 -3.09
CA ASP A 238 6.18 15.09 -2.77
C ASP A 238 7.52 15.54 -3.39
N LEU A 239 8.59 14.74 -3.26
CA LEU A 239 9.93 15.10 -3.75
C LEU A 239 10.01 15.16 -5.26
N THR A 240 9.17 14.39 -5.95
CA THR A 240 9.21 14.32 -7.41
C THR A 240 8.17 15.21 -8.09
N GLU A 241 7.16 15.69 -7.36
CA GLU A 241 6.05 16.52 -7.87
C GLU A 241 6.51 17.65 -8.81
N ASN A 242 7.59 18.35 -8.42
CA ASN A 242 8.08 19.55 -9.12
C ASN A 242 9.26 19.29 -10.06
N LEU A 243 9.71 18.04 -10.21
CA LEU A 243 10.82 17.71 -11.10
C LEU A 243 10.32 17.69 -12.56
N VAL A 244 11.07 18.36 -13.43
CA VAL A 244 10.76 18.47 -14.87
C VAL A 244 12.02 18.30 -15.73
N GLY A 245 11.81 17.90 -16.99
CA GLY A 245 12.88 17.73 -17.98
C GLY A 245 13.98 16.80 -17.48
N LYS A 246 15.23 17.21 -17.66
CA LYS A 246 16.40 16.39 -17.31
C LYS A 246 16.45 16.00 -15.83
N ALA A 247 16.01 16.88 -14.93
CA ALA A 247 16.02 16.57 -13.49
C ALA A 247 15.05 15.43 -13.15
N TRP A 248 13.87 15.41 -13.78
CA TRP A 248 12.96 14.28 -13.69
C TRP A 248 13.57 13.03 -14.33
N ASP A 249 14.05 13.12 -15.57
CA ASP A 249 14.60 11.96 -16.30
C ASP A 249 15.73 11.29 -15.53
N ASP A 250 16.58 12.10 -14.89
CA ASP A 250 17.71 11.61 -14.12
C ASP A 250 17.26 10.95 -12.80
N CYS A 251 16.39 11.62 -12.04
CA CYS A 251 15.84 11.09 -10.79
C CYS A 251 15.04 9.80 -11.04
N GLU A 252 14.21 9.79 -12.07
CA GLU A 252 13.35 8.66 -12.43
C GLU A 252 14.19 7.42 -12.75
N ARG A 253 15.23 7.56 -13.58
CA ARG A 253 16.13 6.45 -13.91
C ARG A 253 16.78 5.87 -12.65
N ASP A 254 17.19 6.74 -11.73
CA ASP A 254 17.83 6.34 -10.49
C ASP A 254 16.84 5.67 -9.52
N LEU A 255 15.58 6.09 -9.48
CA LEU A 255 14.50 5.39 -8.75
C LEU A 255 14.30 3.96 -9.28
N PHE A 256 14.25 3.77 -10.60
CA PHE A 256 14.18 2.42 -11.18
C PHE A 256 15.43 1.57 -10.87
N LEU A 257 16.61 2.20 -10.84
CA LEU A 257 17.85 1.52 -10.48
C LEU A 257 17.84 1.08 -9.01
N ALA A 258 17.30 1.89 -8.10
CA ALA A 258 17.15 1.54 -6.68
C ALA A 258 16.32 0.26 -6.48
N PHE A 259 15.29 0.03 -7.29
CA PHE A 259 14.47 -1.19 -7.19
C PHE A 259 14.87 -2.32 -8.16
N ALA A 260 15.95 -2.16 -8.94
CA ALA A 260 16.46 -3.21 -9.80
C ALA A 260 16.85 -4.47 -9.01
N ARG A 261 16.78 -5.65 -9.65
CA ARG A 261 17.16 -6.92 -9.00
C ARG A 261 18.58 -6.89 -8.44
N ASN A 262 19.52 -6.39 -9.26
CA ASN A 262 20.90 -6.17 -8.86
C ASN A 262 21.19 -4.67 -8.94
N VAL A 263 21.34 -4.04 -7.78
CA VAL A 263 21.70 -2.62 -7.70
C VAL A 263 23.20 -2.49 -7.95
N ASP A 264 23.55 -1.69 -8.95
CA ASP A 264 24.93 -1.29 -9.21
C ASP A 264 25.06 0.19 -8.88
N GLU A 265 25.73 0.49 -7.77
CA GLU A 265 25.85 1.85 -7.27
C GLU A 265 26.58 2.79 -8.23
N SER A 266 27.38 2.24 -9.15
CA SER A 266 28.10 3.04 -10.15
C SER A 266 27.21 3.59 -11.28
N LEU A 267 25.97 3.10 -11.38
CA LEU A 267 25.04 3.50 -12.44
C LEU A 267 24.10 4.65 -12.04
N PHE A 268 24.10 5.05 -10.76
CA PHE A 268 23.34 6.22 -10.30
C PHE A 268 23.96 7.50 -10.85
N HIS A 269 23.10 8.44 -11.25
CA HIS A 269 23.56 9.77 -11.64
C HIS A 269 23.64 10.69 -10.42
N ASP A 270 22.69 10.55 -9.51
CA ASP A 270 22.71 11.21 -8.20
C ASP A 270 22.20 10.25 -7.12
N LYS A 271 23.14 9.47 -6.55
CA LYS A 271 22.86 8.55 -5.46
C LYS A 271 22.45 9.28 -4.17
N ASP A 272 22.89 10.53 -4.02
CA ASP A 272 22.69 11.34 -2.82
C ASP A 272 21.37 12.12 -2.85
N HIS A 273 20.69 12.14 -4.00
CA HIS A 273 19.34 12.68 -4.11
C HIS A 273 18.39 12.00 -3.12
N ASP A 274 17.63 12.79 -2.36
CA ASP A 274 16.81 12.28 -1.25
C ASP A 274 15.79 11.22 -1.69
N ALA A 275 15.15 11.39 -2.84
CA ALA A 275 14.23 10.39 -3.40
C ALA A 275 14.91 9.03 -3.66
N VAL A 276 16.19 9.03 -4.06
CA VAL A 276 16.98 7.81 -4.29
C VAL A 276 17.37 7.19 -2.96
N ARG A 277 17.87 8.00 -2.01
CA ARG A 277 18.25 7.53 -0.67
C ARG A 277 17.08 6.88 0.07
N VAL A 278 15.91 7.50 0.04
CA VAL A 278 14.68 6.97 0.66
C VAL A 278 14.23 5.68 -0.03
N SER A 279 14.41 5.58 -1.35
CA SER A 279 14.12 4.34 -2.11
C SER A 279 15.07 3.20 -1.77
N LEU A 280 16.37 3.48 -1.60
CA LEU A 280 17.35 2.49 -1.12
C LEU A 280 17.06 2.05 0.32
N ALA A 281 16.61 2.97 1.18
CA ALA A 281 16.16 2.62 2.53
C ALA A 281 14.95 1.67 2.51
N LEU A 282 13.94 1.95 1.68
CA LEU A 282 12.78 1.06 1.55
C LEU A 282 13.20 -0.31 1.02
N ARG A 283 14.08 -0.35 0.00
CA ARG A 283 14.66 -1.60 -0.50
C ARG A 283 15.28 -2.42 0.63
N ASN A 284 16.08 -1.78 1.50
CA ASN A 284 16.72 -2.48 2.61
C ASN A 284 15.69 -3.06 3.58
N VAL A 285 14.60 -2.34 3.87
CA VAL A 285 13.48 -2.86 4.67
C VAL A 285 12.89 -4.13 4.03
N ILE A 286 12.63 -4.12 2.72
CA ILE A 286 12.06 -5.26 1.98
C ILE A 286 12.97 -6.49 2.05
N HIS A 287 14.29 -6.31 1.89
CA HIS A 287 15.23 -7.44 1.91
C HIS A 287 15.57 -7.94 3.31
N SER A 288 15.53 -7.09 4.33
CA SER A 288 15.89 -7.46 5.71
C SER A 288 14.72 -7.97 6.55
N THR A 289 13.47 -7.73 6.13
CA THR A 289 12.28 -8.16 6.86
C THR A 289 11.80 -9.53 6.35
N ASN A 290 11.52 -10.47 7.25
CA ASN A 290 10.95 -11.77 6.93
C ASN A 290 9.46 -11.79 7.30
N ILE A 291 8.58 -11.92 6.31
CA ILE A 291 7.12 -11.88 6.54
C ILE A 291 6.57 -13.31 6.70
N CYS A 292 7.16 -14.30 6.04
CA CYS A 292 6.72 -15.69 6.11
C CYS A 292 7.31 -16.42 7.33
N GLY A 293 7.48 -15.75 8.49
CA GLY A 293 8.22 -16.30 9.64
C GLY A 293 7.70 -17.66 10.16
N ALA A 294 6.45 -18.02 9.87
CA ALA A 294 5.86 -19.32 10.18
C ALA A 294 6.06 -20.41 9.10
N ILE A 295 6.49 -20.02 7.90
CA ILE A 295 6.68 -20.89 6.73
C ILE A 295 8.17 -20.95 6.42
N VAL A 296 8.80 -22.11 6.64
CA VAL A 296 10.21 -22.40 6.30
C VAL A 296 10.40 -22.58 4.78
N ASP A 297 9.68 -21.80 3.97
CA ASP A 297 9.76 -21.87 2.50
C ASP A 297 10.49 -20.64 1.97
N SER A 298 11.80 -20.81 1.77
CA SER A 298 12.67 -19.78 1.18
C SER A 298 12.20 -19.34 -0.20
N ARG A 299 11.42 -20.16 -0.91
CA ARG A 299 10.85 -19.79 -2.21
C ARG A 299 9.77 -18.73 -2.08
N LYS A 300 8.82 -18.91 -1.15
CA LYS A 300 7.76 -17.92 -0.88
C LYS A 300 8.35 -16.59 -0.43
N GLU A 301 9.42 -16.63 0.36
CA GLU A 301 10.19 -15.45 0.75
C GLU A 301 10.77 -14.69 -0.46
N ILE A 302 11.31 -15.40 -1.46
CA ILE A 302 11.81 -14.77 -2.69
C ILE A 302 10.66 -14.23 -3.54
N GLU A 303 9.57 -14.99 -3.66
CA GLU A 303 8.42 -14.66 -4.51
C GLU A 303 7.73 -13.37 -4.05
N TRP A 304 7.44 -13.21 -2.74
CA TRP A 304 6.75 -11.99 -2.29
C TRP A 304 7.61 -10.73 -2.47
N ARG A 305 8.93 -10.81 -2.22
CA ARG A 305 9.82 -9.67 -2.41
C ARG A 305 9.84 -9.25 -3.87
N GLN A 306 9.92 -10.22 -4.77
CA GLN A 306 9.91 -9.96 -6.19
C GLN A 306 8.58 -9.34 -6.63
N SER A 307 7.43 -9.93 -6.25
CA SER A 307 6.11 -9.38 -6.54
C SER A 307 5.94 -7.96 -5.99
N PHE A 308 6.39 -7.72 -4.75
CA PHE A 308 6.30 -6.41 -4.11
C PHE A 308 7.15 -5.36 -4.83
N LEU A 309 8.41 -5.69 -5.17
CA LEU A 309 9.31 -4.81 -5.92
C LEU A 309 8.78 -4.51 -7.33
N ASP A 310 8.17 -5.50 -7.98
CA ASP A 310 7.54 -5.32 -9.28
C ASP A 310 6.35 -4.35 -9.17
N ALA A 311 5.50 -4.49 -8.13
CA ALA A 311 4.41 -3.54 -7.86
C ALA A 311 4.90 -2.12 -7.52
N VAL A 312 6.02 -1.96 -6.80
CA VAL A 312 6.66 -0.64 -6.60
C VAL A 312 7.11 -0.05 -7.94
N CYS A 313 7.66 -0.87 -8.84
CA CYS A 313 8.04 -0.41 -10.18
C CYS A 313 6.81 -0.01 -11.03
N GLU A 314 5.65 -0.67 -10.84
CA GLU A 314 4.40 -0.26 -11.48
C GLU A 314 3.99 1.16 -11.05
N VAL A 315 4.13 1.50 -9.76
CA VAL A 315 3.90 2.86 -9.25
C VAL A 315 4.85 3.88 -9.89
N LEU A 316 6.14 3.54 -10.04
CA LEU A 316 7.09 4.43 -10.72
C LEU A 316 6.77 4.62 -12.21
N VAL A 317 6.26 3.58 -12.88
CA VAL A 317 5.76 3.69 -14.26
C VAL A 317 4.54 4.61 -14.31
N ALA A 318 3.65 4.53 -13.32
CA ALA A 318 2.53 5.45 -13.20
C ALA A 318 3.02 6.90 -13.05
N PHE A 319 3.94 7.19 -12.14
CA PHE A 319 4.52 8.54 -12.01
C PHE A 319 5.11 9.06 -13.33
N ARG A 320 5.86 8.23 -14.07
CA ARG A 320 6.34 8.60 -15.42
C ARG A 320 5.20 8.99 -16.35
N LYS A 321 4.11 8.21 -16.38
CA LYS A 321 2.95 8.44 -17.26
C LYS A 321 2.08 9.61 -16.80
N GLU A 322 2.16 9.96 -15.51
CA GLU A 322 1.47 11.10 -14.91
C GLU A 322 2.12 12.44 -15.30
N ARG A 323 3.45 12.50 -15.41
CA ARG A 323 4.18 13.76 -15.66
C ARG A 323 3.65 14.58 -16.84
N PRO A 324 3.39 14.03 -18.03
CA PRO A 324 2.89 14.82 -19.15
C PRO A 324 1.48 15.37 -18.92
N LEU A 325 0.69 14.75 -18.03
CA LEU A 325 -0.69 15.15 -17.74
C LEU A 325 -0.76 16.38 -16.84
N LEU A 326 0.24 16.60 -15.97
CA LEU A 326 0.31 17.78 -15.08
C LEU A 326 0.30 19.10 -15.84
N SER A 327 0.87 19.11 -17.05
CA SER A 327 0.93 20.28 -17.93
C SER A 327 -0.12 20.28 -19.04
N SER A 328 -1.01 19.28 -19.07
CA SER A 328 -1.97 19.14 -20.16
C SER A 328 -3.24 19.95 -19.90
N ASP A 329 -3.65 20.76 -20.87
CA ASP A 329 -4.89 21.53 -20.81
C ASP A 329 -6.14 20.63 -20.86
N THR A 330 -6.01 19.44 -21.46
CA THR A 330 -7.07 18.43 -21.55
C THR A 330 -6.51 17.05 -21.26
N ILE A 331 -7.22 16.29 -20.45
CA ILE A 331 -6.83 14.92 -20.08
C ILE A 331 -7.96 13.99 -20.53
N ALA A 332 -7.61 12.98 -21.32
CA ALA A 332 -8.56 11.94 -21.69
C ALA A 332 -8.91 11.12 -20.45
N MET A 333 -10.20 10.92 -20.21
CA MET A 333 -10.66 10.21 -19.02
C MET A 333 -10.16 8.75 -18.96
N ASP A 334 -10.03 8.09 -20.12
CA ASP A 334 -9.50 6.72 -20.20
C ASP A 334 -8.04 6.66 -19.72
N ASP A 335 -7.20 7.60 -20.20
CA ASP A 335 -5.81 7.72 -19.79
C ASP A 335 -5.70 7.98 -18.28
N TRP A 336 -6.52 8.89 -17.75
CA TRP A 336 -6.55 9.17 -16.31
C TRP A 336 -6.97 7.96 -15.49
N MET A 337 -8.05 7.27 -15.86
CA MET A 337 -8.55 6.15 -15.05
C MET A 337 -7.61 4.94 -15.06
N ARG A 338 -6.96 4.66 -16.20
CA ARG A 338 -5.90 3.63 -16.29
C ARG A 338 -4.73 3.94 -15.36
N LEU A 339 -4.32 5.20 -15.33
CA LEU A 339 -3.26 5.67 -14.45
C LEU A 339 -3.71 5.63 -12.98
N ARG A 340 -4.93 6.07 -12.71
CA ARG A 340 -5.48 6.21 -11.36
C ARG A 340 -5.62 4.88 -10.62
N ALA A 341 -5.93 3.81 -11.35
CA ALA A 341 -5.93 2.44 -10.82
C ALA A 341 -4.57 2.04 -10.23
N ILE A 342 -3.47 2.63 -10.70
CA ILE A 342 -2.10 2.36 -10.23
C ILE A 342 -1.61 3.40 -9.24
N THR A 343 -1.85 4.70 -9.47
CA THR A 343 -1.33 5.76 -8.59
C THR A 343 -1.88 5.71 -7.17
N ILE A 344 -3.06 5.10 -6.97
CA ILE A 344 -3.57 4.79 -5.62
C ILE A 344 -2.68 3.82 -4.83
N SER A 345 -1.79 3.08 -5.51
CA SER A 345 -0.70 2.32 -4.91
C SER A 345 -1.13 1.25 -3.89
N VAL A 346 -2.31 0.63 -4.08
CA VAL A 346 -2.83 -0.39 -3.17
C VAL A 346 -2.25 -1.79 -3.40
N ARG A 347 -1.75 -2.10 -4.62
CA ARG A 347 -1.23 -3.44 -4.98
C ARG A 347 -0.13 -3.95 -4.04
N PRO A 348 0.86 -3.15 -3.61
CA PRO A 348 1.83 -3.57 -2.59
C PRO A 348 1.19 -4.06 -1.29
N PHE A 349 0.10 -3.44 -0.82
CA PHE A 349 -0.64 -3.90 0.36
C PHE A 349 -1.39 -5.23 0.14
N LEU A 350 -1.95 -5.43 -1.06
CA LEU A 350 -2.56 -6.72 -1.44
C LEU A 350 -1.53 -7.85 -1.39
N ILE A 351 -0.31 -7.61 -1.90
CA ILE A 351 0.79 -8.58 -1.88
C ILE A 351 1.19 -8.92 -0.44
N LEU A 352 1.34 -7.92 0.43
CA LEU A 352 1.66 -8.15 1.85
C LEU A 352 0.57 -8.98 2.53
N ALA A 353 -0.70 -8.63 2.32
CA ALA A 353 -1.85 -9.36 2.88
C ALA A 353 -1.90 -10.83 2.41
N ARG A 354 -1.72 -11.10 1.11
CA ARG A 354 -1.70 -12.47 0.59
C ARG A 354 -0.55 -13.27 1.18
N THR A 355 0.65 -12.68 1.17
CA THR A 355 1.87 -13.32 1.66
C THR A 355 1.73 -13.72 3.13
N ASP A 356 1.27 -12.80 3.97
CA ASP A 356 1.17 -13.00 5.41
C ASP A 356 0.08 -14.04 5.78
N LEU A 357 -1.01 -14.08 5.00
CA LEU A 357 -2.03 -15.13 5.08
C LEU A 357 -1.59 -16.46 4.44
N GLY A 358 -0.33 -16.59 4.01
CA GLY A 358 0.23 -17.80 3.41
C GLY A 358 -0.26 -18.13 2.00
N LEU A 359 -0.99 -17.22 1.36
CA LEU A 359 -1.45 -17.30 -0.03
C LEU A 359 -0.31 -16.91 -1.00
N SER A 360 -0.52 -17.22 -2.29
CA SER A 360 0.39 -16.79 -3.36
C SER A 360 0.50 -15.26 -3.40
N PRO A 361 1.71 -14.68 -3.41
CA PRO A 361 1.92 -13.23 -3.44
C PRO A 361 1.59 -12.59 -4.80
N ALA A 362 1.36 -13.41 -5.84
CA ALA A 362 1.01 -12.93 -7.17
C ALA A 362 -0.35 -12.20 -7.15
N VAL A 363 -0.37 -10.99 -7.70
CA VAL A 363 -1.59 -10.18 -7.89
C VAL A 363 -1.84 -9.99 -9.38
N SER A 364 -3.11 -10.01 -9.78
CA SER A 364 -3.46 -10.10 -11.19
C SER A 364 -2.98 -8.93 -12.05
N ALA A 365 -2.57 -9.22 -13.28
CA ALA A 365 -2.34 -8.25 -14.34
C ALA A 365 -3.58 -7.43 -14.72
N LEU A 366 -4.80 -7.90 -14.41
CA LEU A 366 -6.03 -7.08 -14.55
C LEU A 366 -5.96 -5.81 -13.70
N GLY A 367 -5.30 -5.88 -12.55
CA GLY A 367 -5.08 -4.70 -11.72
C GLY A 367 -3.99 -3.76 -12.26
N ASN A 368 -3.41 -4.02 -13.44
CA ASN A 368 -2.39 -3.15 -14.04
C ASN A 368 -2.77 -2.76 -15.48
N PRO A 369 -3.60 -1.70 -15.66
CA PRO A 369 -4.01 -1.22 -16.97
C PRO A 369 -2.88 -0.64 -17.84
N LEU A 370 -1.70 -0.44 -17.25
CA LEU A 370 -0.49 0.00 -17.93
C LEU A 370 0.40 -1.17 -18.38
N SER A 371 0.05 -2.42 -18.02
CA SER A 371 0.84 -3.59 -18.35
C SER A 371 0.76 -3.95 -19.84
N PRO A 372 1.87 -4.39 -20.45
CA PRO A 372 1.84 -4.97 -21.80
C PRO A 372 0.97 -6.23 -21.81
N GLY A 373 -0.12 -6.22 -22.59
CA GLY A 373 -1.07 -7.33 -22.68
C GLY A 373 -2.36 -7.13 -21.90
N TYR A 374 -2.52 -6.02 -21.17
CA TYR A 374 -3.78 -5.67 -20.53
C TYR A 374 -4.97 -5.70 -21.49
N GLU A 375 -4.78 -5.16 -22.70
CA GLU A 375 -5.79 -5.17 -23.78
C GLU A 375 -6.26 -6.58 -24.14
N TYR A 376 -5.37 -7.58 -24.10
CA TYR A 376 -5.74 -8.97 -24.38
C TYR A 376 -6.61 -9.55 -23.26
N ILE A 377 -6.35 -9.16 -22.01
CA ILE A 377 -7.12 -9.59 -20.84
C ILE A 377 -8.55 -9.03 -20.94
N ILE A 378 -8.71 -7.73 -21.20
CA ILE A 378 -10.04 -7.10 -21.28
C ILE A 378 -10.79 -7.43 -22.57
N ALA A 379 -10.09 -7.73 -23.67
CA ALA A 379 -10.74 -8.13 -24.93
C ALA A 379 -11.20 -9.60 -24.93
N SER A 380 -10.75 -10.42 -23.99
CA SER A 380 -11.24 -11.78 -23.88
C SER A 380 -12.64 -11.75 -23.28
N ASN A 381 -13.68 -11.93 -24.10
CA ASN A 381 -15.07 -12.12 -23.65
C ASN A 381 -15.30 -13.44 -22.90
N ASP A 382 -14.23 -14.04 -22.37
CA ASP A 382 -14.28 -15.29 -21.64
C ASP A 382 -14.21 -14.97 -20.15
N ASP A 383 -15.38 -14.68 -19.58
CA ASP A 383 -15.56 -14.43 -18.15
C ASP A 383 -14.97 -15.56 -17.27
N THR A 384 -14.77 -16.76 -17.82
CA THR A 384 -14.14 -17.88 -17.10
C THR A 384 -12.62 -17.72 -16.92
N LYS A 385 -11.98 -16.81 -17.66
CA LYS A 385 -10.53 -16.54 -17.55
C LYS A 385 -10.18 -15.60 -16.40
N VAL A 386 -11.11 -14.75 -15.98
CA VAL A 386 -10.90 -13.76 -14.92
C VAL A 386 -11.69 -14.18 -13.68
N SER A 387 -11.01 -14.75 -12.69
CA SER A 387 -11.67 -15.16 -11.46
C SER A 387 -12.28 -13.98 -10.70
N CYS A 388 -13.37 -14.22 -9.96
CA CYS A 388 -14.04 -13.20 -9.17
C CYS A 388 -13.09 -12.48 -8.20
N LEU A 389 -12.10 -13.18 -7.63
CA LEU A 389 -11.12 -12.55 -6.74
C LEU A 389 -10.31 -11.44 -7.45
N ARG A 390 -9.96 -11.63 -8.72
CA ARG A 390 -9.21 -10.63 -9.48
C ARG A 390 -10.07 -9.42 -9.83
N LYS A 391 -11.36 -9.66 -10.15
CA LYS A 391 -12.34 -8.58 -10.32
C LYS A 391 -12.45 -7.77 -9.03
N VAL A 392 -12.50 -8.42 -7.85
CA VAL A 392 -12.49 -7.76 -6.53
C VAL A 392 -11.23 -6.91 -6.34
N GLU A 393 -10.03 -7.46 -6.56
CA GLU A 393 -8.76 -6.73 -6.43
C GLU A 393 -8.68 -5.51 -7.38
N CYS A 394 -9.16 -5.64 -8.63
CA CYS A 394 -9.20 -4.53 -9.58
C CYS A 394 -10.24 -3.46 -9.19
N MET A 395 -11.45 -3.87 -8.81
CA MET A 395 -12.47 -2.93 -8.33
C MET A 395 -12.01 -2.16 -7.10
N LEU A 396 -11.30 -2.79 -6.15
CA LEU A 396 -10.79 -2.12 -4.97
C LEU A 396 -9.79 -1.00 -5.30
N GLN A 397 -8.94 -1.20 -6.30
CA GLN A 397 -8.04 -0.15 -6.80
C GLN A 397 -8.82 1.07 -7.31
N LEU A 398 -9.83 0.83 -8.14
CA LEU A 398 -10.68 1.91 -8.67
C LEU A 398 -11.50 2.58 -7.56
N ILE A 399 -12.11 1.79 -6.67
CA ILE A 399 -12.87 2.29 -5.52
C ILE A 399 -12.00 3.23 -4.69
N MET A 400 -10.83 2.76 -4.23
CA MET A 400 -9.93 3.56 -3.40
C MET A 400 -9.39 4.79 -4.14
N GLY A 401 -9.11 4.67 -5.45
CA GLY A 401 -8.71 5.81 -6.29
C GLY A 401 -9.80 6.88 -6.36
N LEU A 402 -11.05 6.47 -6.59
CA LEU A 402 -12.19 7.38 -6.60
C LEU A 402 -12.52 7.93 -5.21
N GLN A 403 -12.36 7.15 -4.13
CA GLN A 403 -12.49 7.64 -2.75
C GLN A 403 -11.50 8.78 -2.50
N ASN A 404 -10.26 8.59 -2.94
CA ASN A 404 -9.23 9.60 -2.80
C ASN A 404 -9.59 10.88 -3.57
N ASP A 405 -10.08 10.73 -4.80
CA ASP A 405 -10.54 11.86 -5.62
C ASP A 405 -11.77 12.56 -5.00
N ILE A 406 -12.74 11.82 -4.43
CA ILE A 406 -13.97 12.39 -3.84
C ILE A 406 -13.67 13.10 -2.51
N LEU A 407 -13.01 12.41 -1.59
CA LEU A 407 -12.75 12.91 -0.23
C LEU A 407 -11.63 13.95 -0.23
N GLY A 408 -10.70 13.89 -1.21
CA GLY A 408 -9.65 14.88 -1.41
C GLY A 408 -10.05 16.09 -2.24
N TRP A 409 -11.22 16.06 -2.89
CA TRP A 409 -11.56 17.04 -3.93
C TRP A 409 -11.50 18.50 -3.47
N GLU A 410 -11.95 18.83 -2.25
CA GLU A 410 -11.94 20.23 -1.79
C GLU A 410 -10.52 20.79 -1.69
N LYS A 411 -9.55 19.95 -1.31
CA LYS A 411 -8.13 20.31 -1.30
C LYS A 411 -7.61 20.49 -2.73
N ASP A 412 -7.84 19.51 -3.60
CA ASP A 412 -7.38 19.56 -5.00
C ASP A 412 -7.96 20.77 -5.75
N PHE A 413 -9.24 21.07 -5.49
CA PHE A 413 -9.91 22.25 -6.03
C PHE A 413 -9.26 23.55 -5.58
N LYS A 414 -8.95 23.71 -4.28
CA LYS A 414 -8.24 24.89 -3.75
C LYS A 414 -6.84 25.03 -4.34
N GLN A 415 -6.14 23.91 -4.51
CA GLN A 415 -4.76 23.86 -5.02
C GLN A 415 -4.67 23.92 -6.55
N LYS A 416 -5.80 23.87 -7.26
CA LYS A 416 -5.86 23.77 -8.72
C LYS A 416 -5.09 22.55 -9.26
N ASN A 417 -5.09 21.46 -8.50
CA ASN A 417 -4.52 20.19 -8.96
C ASN A 417 -5.42 19.64 -10.09
N PRO A 418 -4.90 19.43 -11.32
CA PRO A 418 -5.71 18.94 -12.43
C PRO A 418 -6.00 17.43 -12.32
N LEU A 419 -5.29 16.70 -11.46
CA LEU A 419 -5.26 15.24 -11.43
C LEU A 419 -6.21 14.64 -10.40
N SER A 420 -7.50 14.73 -10.69
CA SER A 420 -8.55 13.89 -10.08
C SER A 420 -9.67 13.66 -11.11
N ALA A 421 -10.41 12.56 -11.00
CA ALA A 421 -11.49 12.23 -11.93
C ALA A 421 -12.53 13.37 -12.03
N ILE A 422 -12.78 14.06 -10.91
CA ILE A 422 -13.71 15.19 -10.85
C ILE A 422 -13.13 16.38 -11.63
N GLN A 423 -11.86 16.72 -11.43
CA GLN A 423 -11.21 17.84 -12.13
C GLN A 423 -11.08 17.57 -13.64
N VAL A 424 -10.75 16.34 -14.02
CA VAL A 424 -10.70 15.93 -15.43
C VAL A 424 -12.08 16.05 -16.09
N LEU A 425 -13.17 15.64 -15.40
CA LEU A 425 -14.53 15.84 -15.91
C LEU A 425 -14.89 17.33 -16.08
N ILE A 426 -14.45 18.18 -15.14
CA ILE A 426 -14.68 19.64 -15.18
C ILE A 426 -13.91 20.27 -16.35
N ALA A 427 -12.64 19.93 -16.52
CA ALA A 427 -11.82 20.37 -17.65
C ALA A 427 -12.43 19.95 -18.99
N ASN A 428 -13.09 18.78 -19.04
CA ASN A 428 -13.82 18.29 -20.20
C ASN A 428 -15.27 18.83 -20.30
N GLY A 429 -15.58 19.94 -19.62
CA GLY A 429 -16.84 20.69 -19.78
C GLY A 429 -17.98 20.32 -18.83
N SER A 430 -17.78 19.41 -17.88
CA SER A 430 -18.81 19.10 -16.87
C SER A 430 -18.94 20.21 -15.83
N LYS A 431 -20.16 20.51 -15.40
CA LYS A 431 -20.38 21.37 -14.21
C LYS A 431 -19.88 20.65 -12.94
N HIS A 432 -19.37 21.39 -11.96
CA HIS A 432 -18.82 20.82 -10.70
C HIS A 432 -19.76 19.81 -10.03
N SER A 433 -21.04 20.17 -9.86
CA SER A 433 -22.05 19.31 -9.23
C SER A 433 -22.33 18.03 -10.02
N SER A 434 -22.28 18.11 -11.36
CA SER A 434 -22.45 16.98 -12.27
C SER A 434 -21.23 16.06 -12.24
N ALA A 435 -20.02 16.62 -12.28
CA ALA A 435 -18.77 15.87 -12.20
C ALA A 435 -18.69 15.07 -10.89
N MET A 436 -18.88 15.75 -9.74
CA MET A 436 -18.92 15.10 -8.42
C MET A 436 -19.99 14.01 -8.36
N GLY A 437 -21.21 14.30 -8.84
CA GLY A 437 -22.30 13.32 -8.85
C GLY A 437 -21.99 12.07 -9.66
N ARG A 438 -21.37 12.21 -10.83
CA ARG A 438 -20.94 11.08 -11.68
C ARG A 438 -19.87 10.22 -10.99
N VAL A 439 -18.87 10.85 -10.39
CA VAL A 439 -17.79 10.15 -9.69
C VAL A 439 -18.32 9.39 -8.47
N VAL A 440 -19.16 10.01 -7.65
CA VAL A 440 -19.83 9.35 -6.50
C VAL A 440 -20.71 8.18 -6.97
N ASN A 441 -21.48 8.35 -8.05
CA ASN A 441 -22.35 7.28 -8.55
C ASN A 441 -21.56 6.08 -9.07
N ALA A 442 -20.51 6.31 -9.87
CA ALA A 442 -19.65 5.24 -10.38
C ALA A 442 -18.94 4.51 -9.24
N HIS A 443 -18.40 5.25 -8.26
CA HIS A 443 -17.81 4.69 -7.05
C HIS A 443 -18.79 3.79 -6.30
N ASN A 444 -19.98 4.29 -5.99
CA ASN A 444 -20.96 3.54 -5.21
C ASN A 444 -21.41 2.27 -5.93
N GLU A 445 -21.50 2.32 -7.26
CA GLU A 445 -21.84 1.14 -8.06
C GLU A 445 -20.70 0.12 -8.10
N LEU A 446 -19.44 0.57 -8.24
CA LEU A 446 -18.27 -0.30 -8.11
C LEU A 446 -18.23 -1.00 -6.73
N VAL A 447 -18.56 -0.30 -5.65
CA VAL A 447 -18.62 -0.89 -4.30
C VAL A 447 -19.66 -2.00 -4.23
N ARG A 448 -20.86 -1.80 -4.78
CA ARG A 448 -21.90 -2.83 -4.81
C ARG A 448 -21.46 -4.07 -5.60
N ARG A 449 -20.88 -3.88 -6.79
CA ARG A 449 -20.35 -4.99 -7.61
C ARG A 449 -19.19 -5.70 -6.91
N CYS A 450 -18.31 -4.94 -6.27
CA CYS A 450 -17.19 -5.49 -5.49
C CYS A 450 -17.68 -6.41 -4.37
N ILE A 451 -18.70 -5.99 -3.62
CA ILE A 451 -19.33 -6.81 -2.57
C ILE A 451 -19.97 -8.08 -3.16
N GLN A 452 -20.67 -7.98 -4.29
CA GLN A 452 -21.27 -9.14 -4.96
C GLN A 452 -20.21 -10.17 -5.39
N HIS A 453 -19.13 -9.73 -6.04
CA HIS A 453 -18.04 -10.64 -6.42
C HIS A 453 -17.27 -11.19 -5.21
N ALA A 454 -17.09 -10.41 -4.14
CA ALA A 454 -16.50 -10.88 -2.90
C ALA A 454 -17.33 -11.97 -2.23
N GLN A 455 -18.67 -11.86 -2.29
CA GLN A 455 -19.58 -12.89 -1.83
C GLN A 455 -19.41 -14.19 -2.62
N LEU A 456 -19.33 -14.11 -3.95
CA LEU A 456 -19.09 -15.29 -4.80
C LEU A 456 -17.80 -16.02 -4.43
N VAL A 457 -16.71 -15.27 -4.20
CA VAL A 457 -15.43 -15.85 -3.74
C VAL A 457 -15.57 -16.53 -2.38
N CYS A 458 -16.33 -15.94 -1.46
CA CYS A 458 -16.50 -16.50 -0.12
C CYS A 458 -17.39 -17.75 -0.09
N ASP A 459 -18.39 -17.80 -0.98
CA ASP A 459 -19.31 -18.92 -1.14
C ASP A 459 -18.61 -20.11 -1.81
N ASP A 460 -17.77 -19.87 -2.82
CA ASP A 460 -17.01 -20.91 -3.53
C ASP A 460 -15.51 -20.59 -3.65
N PRO A 461 -14.74 -20.75 -2.57
CA PRO A 461 -13.29 -20.55 -2.62
C PRO A 461 -12.55 -21.66 -3.37
N ASP A 462 -13.20 -22.80 -3.71
CA ASP A 462 -12.54 -23.88 -4.45
C ASP A 462 -12.22 -23.46 -5.89
N GLU A 463 -13.15 -22.74 -6.54
CA GLU A 463 -12.92 -22.18 -7.89
C GLU A 463 -11.69 -21.26 -7.93
N ILE A 464 -11.43 -20.56 -6.82
CA ILE A 464 -10.34 -19.59 -6.71
C ILE A 464 -9.01 -20.30 -6.46
N LEU A 465 -8.98 -21.30 -5.58
CA LEU A 465 -7.75 -22.04 -5.23
C LEU A 465 -7.03 -22.59 -6.46
N ASP A 466 -7.79 -23.17 -7.39
CA ASP A 466 -7.23 -23.78 -8.60
C ASP A 466 -6.66 -22.72 -9.58
N ARG A 467 -6.94 -21.43 -9.35
CA ARG A 467 -6.58 -20.30 -10.21
C ARG A 467 -5.74 -19.21 -9.51
N LEU A 468 -5.34 -19.42 -8.25
CA LEU A 468 -4.60 -18.42 -7.46
C LEU A 468 -3.21 -18.12 -8.03
N ASP A 469 -2.54 -19.14 -8.57
CA ASP A 469 -1.18 -19.04 -9.14
C ASP A 469 -1.16 -18.74 -10.64
N TYR A 470 -2.33 -18.77 -11.29
CA TYR A 470 -2.42 -18.48 -12.72
C TYR A 470 -2.50 -16.98 -12.90
N ASP A 471 -1.68 -16.32 -13.72
CA ASP A 471 -1.80 -14.86 -13.92
C ASP A 471 -2.73 -14.48 -15.08
N GLY A 472 -3.44 -15.43 -15.69
CA GLY A 472 -4.31 -15.17 -16.85
C GLY A 472 -3.54 -14.84 -18.13
N ILE A 473 -2.27 -14.48 -18.03
CA ILE A 473 -1.35 -14.36 -19.13
C ILE A 473 -0.68 -15.72 -19.32
N GLU A 474 -1.32 -16.57 -20.13
CA GLU A 474 -0.60 -17.62 -20.84
C GLU A 474 0.39 -16.88 -21.75
N TYR A 475 1.59 -16.60 -21.23
CA TYR A 475 2.67 -16.14 -22.08
C TYR A 475 2.80 -17.22 -23.14
N MET A 476 2.65 -16.84 -24.42
CA MET A 476 3.05 -17.64 -25.56
C MET A 476 4.56 -17.93 -25.41
N ALA A 477 4.88 -18.87 -24.52
CA ALA A 477 6.15 -19.50 -24.43
C ALA A 477 6.24 -20.30 -25.73
N THR A 478 7.09 -19.79 -26.63
CA THR A 478 7.59 -20.54 -27.77
C THR A 478 7.82 -21.98 -27.35
N GLU A 479 7.09 -22.88 -28.00
CA GLU A 479 7.09 -24.32 -27.79
C GLU A 479 8.48 -24.82 -27.38
N THR A 480 8.66 -25.09 -26.09
CA THR A 480 9.75 -25.96 -25.65
C THR A 480 9.09 -27.15 -24.97
N LYS A 481 8.76 -28.14 -25.80
CA LYS A 481 8.30 -29.45 -25.37
C LYS A 481 9.29 -30.04 -24.36
N GLY A 482 8.78 -30.44 -23.20
CA GLY A 482 9.38 -31.51 -22.40
C GLY A 482 9.74 -31.13 -20.98
N SER A 483 8.84 -31.42 -20.04
CA SER A 483 9.15 -32.17 -18.81
C SER A 483 7.86 -32.39 -18.01
N PHE A 484 7.12 -33.43 -18.37
CA PHE A 484 6.03 -33.95 -17.53
C PHE A 484 6.68 -34.73 -16.37
N ILE A 485 6.54 -34.20 -15.15
CA ILE A 485 7.03 -34.84 -13.92
C ILE A 485 6.23 -36.14 -13.69
N ARG A 486 6.90 -37.29 -13.82
CA ARG A 486 6.42 -38.59 -13.29
C ARG A 486 6.31 -38.48 -11.77
N THR A 487 5.09 -38.43 -11.26
CA THR A 487 4.83 -38.51 -9.82
C THR A 487 4.74 -39.99 -9.41
N SER A 488 5.62 -40.38 -8.49
CA SER A 488 5.73 -41.73 -7.92
C SER A 488 4.45 -42.15 -7.17
N MET A 489 3.93 -43.35 -7.47
CA MET A 489 2.68 -43.91 -6.93
C MET A 489 2.83 -44.70 -5.61
N PHE A 490 3.78 -44.37 -4.74
CA PHE A 490 3.93 -45.04 -3.44
C PHE A 490 3.94 -44.05 -2.28
N GLY A 491 2.74 -43.61 -1.86
CA GLY A 491 2.53 -42.72 -0.71
C GLY A 491 1.07 -42.35 -0.36
N ILE A 492 0.08 -43.11 -0.85
CA ILE A 492 -1.29 -42.58 -1.07
C ILE A 492 -2.17 -42.47 0.18
N PHE A 493 -1.91 -43.18 1.29
CA PHE A 493 -2.85 -43.18 2.43
C PHE A 493 -2.53 -42.21 3.58
N ARG A 494 -1.35 -41.56 3.60
CA ARG A 494 -1.01 -40.52 4.60
C ARG A 494 -1.02 -39.09 4.03
N GLN A 495 -0.95 -38.95 2.71
CA GLN A 495 -0.95 -37.64 2.01
C GLN A 495 -2.35 -37.03 1.83
N ASN A 496 -3.42 -37.84 1.81
CA ASN A 496 -4.77 -37.33 1.58
C ASN A 496 -5.33 -36.52 2.77
N SER A 497 -4.93 -36.86 4.00
CA SER A 497 -5.31 -36.11 5.21
C SER A 497 -4.59 -34.77 5.33
N LEU A 498 -3.31 -34.70 4.96
CA LEU A 498 -2.53 -33.46 4.97
C LEU A 498 -2.96 -32.51 3.84
N ARG A 499 -3.33 -33.06 2.67
CA ARG A 499 -3.87 -32.28 1.55
C ARG A 499 -5.26 -31.72 1.85
N SER A 500 -6.13 -32.47 2.52
CA SER A 500 -7.46 -31.98 2.89
C SER A 500 -7.41 -30.94 4.01
N SER A 501 -6.50 -31.07 4.98
CA SER A 501 -6.29 -30.06 6.02
C SER A 501 -5.71 -28.77 5.43
N GLN A 502 -4.69 -28.86 4.56
CA GLN A 502 -4.11 -27.69 3.91
C GLN A 502 -5.14 -26.95 3.04
N ARG A 503 -5.89 -27.69 2.21
CA ARG A 503 -6.94 -27.09 1.37
C ARG A 503 -8.01 -26.40 2.21
N ARG A 504 -8.36 -26.93 3.40
CA ARG A 504 -9.31 -26.26 4.30
C ARG A 504 -8.73 -24.95 4.85
N THR A 505 -7.46 -24.93 5.24
CA THR A 505 -6.75 -23.73 5.67
C THR A 505 -6.70 -22.69 4.56
N ASP A 506 -6.35 -23.09 3.34
CA ASP A 506 -6.24 -22.15 2.21
C ASP A 506 -7.60 -21.51 1.87
N LYS A 507 -8.71 -22.26 1.94
CA LYS A 507 -10.06 -21.70 1.80
C LYS A 507 -10.37 -20.63 2.84
N GLU A 508 -10.01 -20.88 4.10
CA GLU A 508 -10.25 -19.90 5.16
C GLU A 508 -9.35 -18.67 5.01
N ASN A 509 -8.11 -18.88 4.54
CA ASN A 509 -7.20 -17.78 4.23
C ASN A 509 -7.74 -16.93 3.06
N ILE A 510 -8.35 -17.53 2.03
CA ILE A 510 -9.05 -16.77 0.97
C ILE A 510 -10.20 -15.94 1.55
N ARG A 511 -11.06 -16.54 2.39
CA ARG A 511 -12.19 -15.80 3.00
C ARG A 511 -11.70 -14.65 3.88
N THR A 512 -10.65 -14.91 4.66
CA THR A 512 -10.00 -13.90 5.51
C THR A 512 -9.40 -12.80 4.64
N TYR A 513 -8.72 -13.15 3.56
CA TYR A 513 -8.17 -12.21 2.60
C TYR A 513 -9.24 -11.32 1.98
N VAL A 514 -10.35 -11.88 1.50
CA VAL A 514 -11.47 -11.10 0.92
C VAL A 514 -12.07 -10.13 1.93
N ARG A 515 -12.35 -10.59 3.16
CA ARG A 515 -12.84 -9.70 4.23
C ARG A 515 -11.85 -8.56 4.49
N LEU A 516 -10.57 -8.91 4.58
CA LEU A 516 -9.48 -7.98 4.85
C LEU A 516 -9.39 -6.89 3.77
N ILE A 517 -9.35 -7.26 2.49
CA ILE A 517 -9.18 -6.29 1.39
C ILE A 517 -10.43 -5.43 1.15
N LEU A 518 -11.64 -5.93 1.45
CA LEU A 518 -12.83 -5.07 1.52
C LEU A 518 -12.68 -4.01 2.62
N GLY A 519 -12.10 -4.41 3.76
CA GLY A 519 -11.74 -3.51 4.85
C GLY A 519 -10.80 -2.39 4.45
N PHE A 520 -9.98 -2.54 3.39
CA PHE A 520 -9.06 -1.49 2.93
C PHE A 520 -9.80 -0.23 2.50
N ALA A 521 -10.84 -0.38 1.68
CA ALA A 521 -11.63 0.75 1.18
C ALA A 521 -12.45 1.41 2.30
N ASN A 522 -12.91 0.64 3.29
CA ASN A 522 -13.55 1.20 4.47
C ASN A 522 -12.53 1.99 5.34
N GLY A 523 -11.39 1.37 5.62
CA GLY A 523 -10.31 1.94 6.42
C GLY A 523 -9.76 3.22 5.81
N MET A 524 -9.56 3.24 4.48
CA MET A 524 -9.11 4.40 3.75
C MET A 524 -10.12 5.55 3.83
N ALA A 525 -11.41 5.29 3.58
CA ALA A 525 -12.43 6.33 3.66
C ALA A 525 -12.52 6.95 5.07
N ASN A 526 -12.49 6.12 6.11
CA ASN A 526 -12.51 6.59 7.50
C ASN A 526 -11.25 7.37 7.87
N TRP A 527 -10.07 6.90 7.47
CA TRP A 527 -8.82 7.63 7.68
C TRP A 527 -8.84 8.98 6.96
N MET A 528 -9.26 9.02 5.70
CA MET A 528 -9.33 10.26 4.92
C MET A 528 -10.30 11.27 5.54
N ALA A 529 -11.42 10.83 6.09
CA ALA A 529 -12.42 11.71 6.72
C ALA A 529 -11.88 12.48 7.93
N VAL A 530 -10.88 11.95 8.64
CA VAL A 530 -10.31 12.56 9.86
C VAL A 530 -8.86 13.01 9.71
N SER A 531 -8.18 12.60 8.64
CA SER A 531 -6.76 12.88 8.42
C SER A 531 -6.52 14.37 8.18
N LYS A 532 -5.53 14.93 8.88
CA LYS A 532 -5.05 16.31 8.66
C LYS A 532 -4.60 16.57 7.22
N ARG A 533 -4.26 15.52 6.45
CA ARG A 533 -3.90 15.64 5.03
C ARG A 533 -5.07 16.08 4.16
N TYR A 534 -6.31 15.81 4.61
CA TYR A 534 -7.56 16.10 3.92
C TYR A 534 -8.49 17.05 4.68
N ALA A 535 -8.27 17.26 5.98
CA ALA A 535 -8.98 18.27 6.77
C ALA A 535 -8.70 19.67 6.21
N SER A 536 -9.75 20.28 5.66
CA SER A 536 -9.71 21.48 4.80
C SER A 536 -9.75 22.81 5.52
#